data_AF-A0A351VKK5-F1
#
_entry.id   AF-A0A351VKK5-F1
#
_cell.length_a   1.000
_cell.length_b   1.000
_cell.length_c   1.000
_cell.angle_alpha   90.00
_cell.angle_beta   90.00
_cell.angle_gamma   90.00
#
_symmetry.space_group_name_H-M   'P 1'
#
loop_
_entity.id
_entity.type
_entity.pdbx_description
1 polymer ?
#
loop_
_entity_poly.entity_id
_entity_poly.type
_entity_poly.pdbx_seq_one_letter_code
_entity_poly.pdbx_strand_id
1 'polypeptide(L)'
;MSTVAGKYPALMNCLARLLDSGASGERNDCSTSGALLVDLTGVTDIDACGCQLLALFLSGLKQNNISAQLTNIPDTIRSKIHFLGFDSEFNLSH
;
A
#
# COMPACT_ATOMS: atom_id res chain seq x y z
N MET A 1 -20.86 -0.84 -6.56
CA MET A 1 -19.47 -0.98 -6.06
C MET A 1 -18.62 0.03 -6.81
N SER A 2 -18.35 1.19 -6.21
CA SER A 2 -17.59 2.27 -6.85
C SER A 2 -16.12 2.02 -6.58
N THR A 3 -15.39 1.54 -7.59
CA THR A 3 -13.95 1.29 -7.53
C THR A 3 -13.27 2.62 -7.23
N VAL A 4 -12.69 2.73 -6.03
CA VAL A 4 -12.01 3.94 -5.53
C VAL A 4 -10.93 4.45 -6.50
N ALA A 5 -10.42 3.59 -7.39
CA ALA A 5 -9.55 3.94 -8.51
C ALA A 5 -10.09 5.08 -9.40
N GLY A 6 -11.41 5.26 -9.49
CA GLY A 6 -12.02 6.36 -10.26
C GLY A 6 -12.05 7.72 -9.55
N LYS A 7 -11.77 7.80 -8.24
CA LYS A 7 -11.91 9.04 -7.47
C LYS A 7 -10.66 9.94 -7.45
N TYR A 8 -9.46 9.39 -7.70
CA TYR A 8 -8.21 10.14 -7.50
C TYR A 8 -7.18 9.90 -8.63
N PRO A 9 -7.46 10.32 -9.87
CA PRO A 9 -6.57 10.09 -11.02
C PRO A 9 -5.19 10.75 -10.84
N ALA A 10 -5.12 11.91 -10.18
CA ALA A 10 -3.85 12.59 -9.90
C ALA A 10 -2.97 11.80 -8.93
N LEU A 11 -3.57 11.19 -7.89
CA LEU A 11 -2.85 10.40 -6.92
C LEU A 11 -2.30 9.11 -7.56
N MET A 12 -3.11 8.47 -8.42
CA MET A 12 -2.66 7.31 -9.19
C MET A 12 -1.51 7.63 -10.13
N ASN A 13 -1.52 8.80 -10.78
CA ASN A 13 -0.38 9.27 -11.59
C ASN A 13 0.87 9.53 -10.74
N CYS A 14 0.75 10.12 -9.56
CA CYS A 14 1.89 10.29 -8.65
C CYS A 14 2.46 8.95 -8.19
N LEU A 15 1.60 8.00 -7.83
CA LEU A 15 2.01 6.65 -7.45
C LEU A 15 2.68 5.92 -8.60
N ALA A 16 2.13 5.99 -9.82
CA ALA A 16 2.76 5.43 -11.01
C ALA A 16 4.16 6.01 -11.26
N ARG A 17 4.34 7.32 -11.05
CA ARG A 17 5.67 7.97 -11.17
C ARG A 17 6.66 7.55 -10.09
N LEU A 18 6.20 7.31 -8.87
CA LEU A 18 7.06 6.79 -7.79
C LEU A 18 7.50 5.36 -8.07
N LEU A 19 6.60 4.54 -8.66
CA LEU A 19 6.93 3.18 -9.09
C LEU A 19 7.92 3.18 -10.27
N ASP A 20 7.73 4.06 -11.24
CA ASP A 20 8.62 4.20 -12.40
C ASP A 20 10.01 4.75 -12.02
N SER A 21 10.08 5.65 -11.03
CA SER A 21 11.35 6.17 -10.51
C SER A 21 12.20 5.11 -9.83
N GLY A 22 11.59 4.06 -9.28
CA GLY A 22 12.31 2.89 -8.75
C GLY A 22 12.94 1.99 -9.82
N ALA A 23 12.52 2.10 -11.09
CA ALA A 23 13.04 1.31 -12.20
C ALA A 23 14.30 1.91 -12.86
N SER A 24 14.77 3.08 -12.40
CA SER A 24 15.95 3.77 -12.94
C SER A 24 17.29 3.31 -12.34
N GLY A 25 17.27 2.44 -11.32
CA GLY A 25 18.45 1.88 -10.68
C GLY A 25 18.55 0.39 -10.94
N GLU A 26 19.45 -0.01 -11.85
CA GLU A 26 19.85 -1.38 -12.16
C GLU A 26 18.74 -2.31 -12.67
N ARG A 27 18.76 -2.57 -13.98
CA ARG A 27 18.08 -3.72 -14.60
C ARG A 27 18.74 -5.00 -14.10
N ASN A 28 18.41 -5.41 -12.88
CA ASN A 28 18.62 -6.78 -12.47
C ASN A 28 17.36 -7.54 -12.90
N ASP A 29 17.53 -8.55 -13.76
CA ASP A 29 16.50 -9.53 -14.10
C ASP A 29 16.02 -10.23 -12.82
N CYS A 30 15.17 -9.55 -12.06
CA CYS A 30 14.55 -10.12 -10.91
C CYS A 30 13.25 -10.71 -11.39
N SER A 31 13.32 -11.98 -11.77
CA SER A 31 12.19 -12.90 -11.62
C SER A 31 11.85 -13.05 -10.13
N THR A 32 11.55 -11.94 -9.44
CA THR A 32 11.07 -11.97 -8.05
C THR A 32 9.59 -12.23 -8.11
N SER A 33 9.27 -13.52 -8.13
CA SER A 33 8.00 -14.06 -7.67
C SER A 33 7.87 -13.85 -6.14
N GLY A 34 8.02 -12.60 -5.69
CA GLY A 34 8.02 -12.21 -4.29
C GLY A 34 7.14 -10.98 -4.11
N ALA A 35 6.23 -11.03 -3.14
CA ALA A 35 5.39 -9.89 -2.82
C ALA A 35 6.26 -8.71 -2.32
N LEU A 36 5.93 -7.49 -2.75
CA LEU A 36 6.52 -6.26 -2.23
C LEU A 36 6.10 -6.08 -0.78
N LEU A 37 7.05 -5.92 0.13
CA LEU A 37 6.77 -5.71 1.54
C LEU A 37 6.81 -4.22 1.88
N VAL A 38 5.71 -3.71 2.40
CA VAL A 38 5.58 -2.33 2.89
C VAL A 38 5.81 -2.37 4.40
N ASP A 39 7.01 -1.97 4.81
CA ASP A 39 7.39 -1.92 6.22
C ASP A 39 6.80 -0.70 6.92
N LEU A 40 6.07 -0.93 8.01
CA LEU A 40 5.51 0.12 8.86
C LEU A 40 6.34 0.37 10.14
N THR A 41 7.55 -0.18 10.21
CA THR A 41 8.49 0.12 11.29
C THR A 41 8.73 1.63 11.38
N GLY A 42 8.49 2.21 12.56
CA GLY A 42 8.66 3.64 12.80
C GLY A 42 7.43 4.50 12.52
N VAL A 43 6.34 3.92 12.01
CA VAL A 43 5.05 4.63 11.95
C VAL A 43 4.47 4.68 13.37
N THR A 44 4.52 5.86 13.98
CA THR A 44 4.04 6.08 15.35
C THR A 44 2.54 6.34 15.42
N ASP A 45 1.95 6.87 14.35
CA ASP A 45 0.53 7.16 14.26
C ASP A 45 -0.02 7.03 12.82
N ILE A 46 -1.29 6.67 12.70
CA ILE A 46 -2.06 6.68 11.46
C ILE A 46 -3.51 7.12 11.76
N ASP A 47 -4.03 8.02 10.94
CA ASP A 47 -5.42 8.46 10.98
C ASP A 47 -6.23 7.86 9.82
N ALA A 48 -7.51 8.23 9.73
CA ALA A 48 -8.38 7.76 8.65
C ALA A 48 -7.86 8.14 7.26
N CYS A 49 -7.31 9.35 7.11
CA CYS A 49 -6.73 9.83 5.87
C CYS A 49 -5.48 9.03 5.47
N GLY A 50 -4.61 8.74 6.44
CA GLY A 50 -3.43 7.89 6.27
C GLY A 50 -3.81 6.46 5.85
N CYS A 51 -4.83 5.87 6.48
CA CYS A 51 -5.34 4.55 6.09
C CYS A 51 -5.89 4.56 4.66
N GLN A 52 -6.64 5.60 4.27
CA GLN A 52 -7.15 5.75 2.90
C GLN A 52 -6.01 5.86 1.87
N LEU A 53 -4.98 6.64 2.17
CA LEU A 53 -3.81 6.79 1.31
C LEU A 53 -3.04 5.47 1.17
N LEU A 54 -2.86 4.73 2.27
CA LEU A 54 -2.21 3.43 2.26
C LEU A 54 -3.02 2.41 1.45
N ALA A 55 -4.35 2.40 1.60
CA ALA A 55 -5.23 1.54 0.81
C ALA A 55 -5.19 1.88 -0.69
N LEU A 56 -5.18 3.18 -1.02
CA LEU A 56 -5.02 3.67 -2.39
C LEU A 56 -3.68 3.23 -2.99
N PHE A 57 -2.61 3.31 -2.21
CA PHE A 57 -1.28 2.87 -2.61
C PHE A 57 -1.26 1.38 -2.94
N LEU A 58 -1.71 0.52 -2.02
CA LEU A 58 -1.75 -0.93 -2.23
C LEU A 58 -2.66 -1.32 -3.41
N SER A 59 -3.78 -0.61 -3.58
CA SER A 59 -4.67 -0.80 -4.73
C SER A 59 -3.99 -0.42 -6.06
N GLY A 60 -3.21 0.66 -6.07
CA GLY A 60 -2.40 1.07 -7.22
C GLY A 60 -1.35 0.03 -7.59
N LEU A 61 -0.67 -0.56 -6.59
CA LEU A 61 0.28 -1.66 -6.81
C LEU A 61 -0.41 -2.87 -7.45
N LYS A 62 -1.56 -3.28 -6.90
CA LYS A 62 -2.35 -4.40 -7.41
C LYS A 62 -2.79 -4.20 -8.87
N GLN A 63 -3.17 -2.97 -9.24
CA GLN A 63 -3.54 -2.62 -10.63
C GLN A 63 -2.36 -2.76 -11.60
N ASN A 64 -1.13 -2.64 -11.11
CA ASN A 64 0.10 -2.86 -11.88
C ASN A 64 0.63 -4.30 -11.76
N ASN A 65 -0.19 -5.25 -11.29
CA ASN A 65 0.18 -6.64 -11.03
C ASN A 65 1.32 -6.82 -10.01
N ILE A 66 1.55 -5.83 -9.15
CA ILE A 66 2.49 -5.92 -8.04
C ILE A 66 1.71 -6.35 -6.80
N SER A 67 1.95 -7.57 -6.32
CA SER A 67 1.42 -8.02 -5.03
C SER A 67 2.18 -7.33 -3.91
N ALA A 68 1.47 -6.66 -2.99
CA ALA A 68 2.09 -5.99 -1.87
C ALA A 68 1.42 -6.38 -0.54
N GLN A 69 2.23 -6.51 0.51
CA GLN A 69 1.78 -6.84 1.86
C GLN A 69 2.39 -5.89 2.87
N LEU A 70 1.62 -5.52 3.90
CA LEU A 70 2.14 -4.75 5.04
C LEU A 70 2.95 -5.68 5.94
N THR A 71 4.10 -5.21 6.44
CA THR A 71 4.94 -5.94 7.39
C THR A 71 5.32 -5.06 8.58
N ASN A 72 5.71 -5.69 9.69
CA ASN A 72 6.12 -5.06 10.95
C ASN A 72 5.14 -3.98 11.45
N ILE A 73 3.84 -4.23 11.33
CA ILE A 73 2.79 -3.30 11.75
C ILE A 73 2.82 -3.19 13.29
N PRO A 74 3.10 -2.01 13.86
CA PRO A 74 3.05 -1.84 15.32
C PRO A 74 1.65 -2.12 15.86
N ASP A 75 1.53 -2.69 17.06
CA ASP A 75 0.23 -3.05 17.66
C ASP A 75 -0.73 -1.87 17.79
N THR A 76 -0.19 -0.68 18.07
CA THR A 76 -0.95 0.58 18.11
C THR A 76 -1.56 0.93 16.76
N ILE A 77 -0.80 0.75 15.67
CA ILE A 77 -1.24 0.98 14.30
C ILE A 77 -2.26 -0.08 13.89
N ARG A 78 -2.01 -1.36 14.20
CA ARG A 78 -2.96 -2.46 13.97
C ARG A 78 -4.30 -2.18 14.66
N SER A 79 -4.28 -1.74 15.91
CA SER A 79 -5.48 -1.37 16.67
C SER A 79 -6.24 -0.20 16.04
N LYS A 80 -5.52 0.80 15.53
CA LYS A 80 -6.14 1.94 14.84
C LYS A 80 -6.74 1.54 13.49
N ILE A 81 -6.04 0.75 12.70
CA ILE A 81 -6.55 0.18 11.45
C ILE A 81 -7.86 -0.58 11.71
N HIS A 82 -7.88 -1.41 12.75
CA HIS A 82 -9.07 -2.16 13.14
C HIS A 82 -10.22 -1.24 13.55
N PHE A 83 -9.95 -0.28 14.44
CA PHE A 83 -10.94 0.69 14.90
C PHE A 83 -11.51 1.53 13.76
N LEU A 84 -10.69 1.87 12.75
CA LEU A 84 -11.09 2.63 11.57
C LEU A 84 -11.77 1.76 10.50
N GLY A 85 -11.79 0.43 10.67
CA GLY A 85 -12.46 -0.51 9.77
C GLY A 85 -11.70 -0.80 8.47
N PHE A 86 -10.36 -0.79 8.48
CA PHE A 86 -9.51 -1.02 7.30
C PHE A 86 -8.86 -2.42 7.24
N ASP A 87 -9.25 -3.37 8.10
CA ASP A 87 -8.64 -4.72 8.14
C ASP A 87 -8.74 -5.45 6.79
N SER A 88 -9.91 -5.36 6.15
CA SER A 88 -10.17 -6.01 4.85
C SER A 88 -9.30 -5.47 3.73
N GLU A 89 -9.03 -4.17 3.73
CA GLU A 89 -8.23 -3.47 2.74
C GLU A 89 -6.76 -3.87 2.82
N PHE A 90 -6.31 -4.27 4.00
CA PHE A 90 -4.93 -4.64 4.29
C PHE A 90 -4.71 -6.14 4.45
N ASN A 91 -5.74 -6.97 4.24
CA ASN A 91 -5.73 -8.42 4.47
C ASN A 91 -5.22 -8.80 5.87
N LEU A 92 -5.51 -7.97 6.88
CA LEU A 92 -5.13 -8.27 8.25
C LEU A 92 -6.15 -9.25 8.82
N SER A 93 -5.72 -10.49 8.99
CA SER A 93 -6.47 -11.49 9.75
C SER A 93 -6.12 -11.33 11.23
N HIS A 94 -7.12 -11.38 12.09
CA HIS A 94 -6.98 -11.26 13.53
C HIS A 94 -6.53 -12.58 14.18
#